data_AF-A0A2H0SPB1-F1
#
_entry.id   AF-A0A2H0SPB1-F1
#
_cell.length_a   1.000
_cell.length_b   1.000
_cell.length_c   1.000
_cell.angle_alpha   90.00
_cell.angle_beta   90.00
_cell.angle_gamma   90.00
#
_symmetry.space_group_name_H-M   'P 1'
#
loop_
_entity.id
_entity.type
_entity.pdbx_description
1 polymer ?
#
loop_
_entity_poly.entity_id
_entity_poly.type
_entity_poly.pdbx_seq_one_letter_code
_entity_poly.pdbx_strand_id
1 'polypeptide(L)'
;MQVLLSLLLVSLSLIGILDSGYISWQEWQQIVPTCGSNFDCGSVLSSPWAHIGPLPVAYLGFMYYITVFILSLLHVFDLDQQAISKKWRRFKATPIELLWLLTIFGFVFSIYLISIMAFAIGEWCKYCLISAATSISLFVITTIYLKMSLQSPAFFIRSLLQKKLGIVYRYLLKPIFFLFDAESVHTNMLNLGQFLGNSKLGKTLLSLCFSVKDPKLLTTQAGINFPNKIGLSAGFDYNGQLSGAVPAVGFGWHTIGTVTLESYGGNQKPRLGRFPDSKALLVNKGLKNLGAKAIITDLQKVRFEIPTGISIASTNKHFDSTRQQMLDILQCFRLFENSSVEHLYYEMNISCPNTFEGEPFTTPDRLELLLRALDKLKISKPIFLKMPIDQNEQETRTLLIVAAKHKVAGVIFGNLSKNKQNTAMTSADRKHWKMLRGNVSGKPTWKQSNKYIALTKKEFGNRFVIVGTGGIFTPEDAAEKIRLGADLVQLITGMVFEGPQLIGEINLEQCYNTR
;
A
#
# COMPACT_ATOMS: atom_id res chain seq x y z
N MET A 1 -17.83 3.62 -26.47
CA MET A 1 -16.85 2.56 -26.78
C MET A 1 -16.89 1.41 -25.77
N GLN A 2 -16.76 1.63 -24.45
CA GLN A 2 -16.86 0.56 -23.44
C GLN A 2 -18.21 -0.18 -23.49
N VAL A 3 -19.34 0.54 -23.51
CA VAL A 3 -20.69 -0.06 -23.65
C VAL A 3 -20.80 -0.96 -24.89
N LEU A 4 -20.26 -0.51 -26.02
CA LEU A 4 -20.26 -1.29 -27.26
C LEU A 4 -19.44 -2.59 -27.11
N LEU A 5 -18.26 -2.52 -26.50
CA LEU A 5 -17.43 -3.69 -26.23
C LEU A 5 -18.13 -4.67 -25.26
N SER A 6 -18.78 -4.17 -24.21
CA SER A 6 -19.54 -5.03 -23.27
C SER A 6 -20.71 -5.74 -23.96
N LEU A 7 -21.44 -5.05 -24.84
CA LEU A 7 -22.50 -5.66 -25.65
C LEU A 7 -21.93 -6.71 -26.62
N LEU A 8 -20.79 -6.43 -27.26
CA LEU A 8 -20.11 -7.39 -28.13
C LEU A 8 -19.70 -8.68 -27.39
N LEU A 9 -19.25 -8.58 -26.13
CA LEU A 9 -18.93 -9.76 -25.31
C LEU A 9 -20.16 -10.65 -25.08
N VAL A 10 -21.31 -10.05 -24.80
CA VAL A 10 -22.59 -10.77 -24.65
C VAL A 10 -23.02 -11.41 -25.98
N SER A 11 -22.95 -10.68 -27.08
CA SER A 11 -23.34 -11.20 -28.40
C SER A 11 -22.43 -12.34 -28.87
N LEU A 12 -21.11 -12.20 -28.72
CA LEU A 12 -20.16 -13.25 -29.12
C LEU A 12 -20.27 -14.50 -28.26
N SER A 13 -20.45 -14.34 -26.95
CA SER A 13 -20.66 -15.51 -26.08
C SER A 13 -21.97 -16.22 -26.41
N LEU A 14 -23.03 -15.51 -26.81
CA LEU A 14 -24.25 -16.14 -27.31
C LEU A 14 -24.02 -16.92 -28.62
N ILE A 15 -23.23 -16.38 -29.56
CA ILE A 15 -22.83 -17.11 -30.77
C ILE A 15 -22.09 -18.41 -30.40
N GLY A 16 -21.15 -18.34 -29.45
CA GLY A 16 -20.44 -19.51 -28.95
C GLY A 16 -21.36 -20.55 -28.29
N ILE A 17 -22.36 -20.11 -27.50
CA ILE A 17 -23.38 -20.99 -26.91
C ILE A 17 -24.18 -21.71 -28.02
N LEU A 18 -24.62 -20.98 -29.04
CA LEU A 18 -25.41 -21.56 -30.13
C LEU A 18 -24.59 -22.57 -30.94
N ASP A 19 -23.34 -22.22 -31.30
CA ASP A 19 -22.42 -23.08 -32.06
C ASP A 19 -22.07 -24.36 -31.28
N SER A 20 -21.51 -24.21 -30.08
CA SER A 20 -21.11 -25.36 -29.26
C SER A 20 -22.30 -26.17 -28.73
N GLY A 21 -23.44 -25.52 -28.47
CA GLY A 21 -24.68 -26.19 -28.07
C GLY A 21 -25.26 -27.04 -29.20
N TYR A 22 -25.18 -26.57 -30.44
CA TYR A 22 -25.58 -27.34 -31.61
C TYR A 22 -24.72 -28.60 -31.79
N ILE A 23 -23.38 -28.48 -31.77
CA ILE A 23 -22.49 -29.65 -31.86
C ILE A 23 -22.73 -30.59 -30.67
N SER A 24 -22.91 -30.05 -29.46
CA SER A 24 -23.21 -30.85 -28.27
C SER A 24 -24.49 -31.66 -28.43
N TRP A 25 -25.54 -31.05 -28.98
CA TRP A 25 -26.80 -31.75 -29.22
C TRP A 25 -26.65 -32.86 -30.28
N GLN A 26 -25.88 -32.61 -31.34
CA GLN A 26 -25.61 -33.62 -32.37
C GLN A 26 -24.76 -34.78 -31.86
N GLU A 27 -23.74 -34.49 -31.05
CA GLU A 27 -22.93 -35.50 -30.37
C GLU A 27 -23.80 -36.39 -29.49
N TRP A 28 -24.73 -35.80 -28.73
CA TRP A 28 -25.68 -36.54 -27.92
C TRP A 28 -26.60 -37.45 -28.74
N GLN A 29 -26.95 -37.03 -29.96
CA GLN A 29 -27.73 -37.81 -30.92
C GLN A 29 -26.87 -38.77 -31.76
N GLN A 30 -25.54 -38.77 -31.59
CA GLN A 30 -24.58 -39.51 -32.39
C GLN A 30 -24.68 -39.21 -33.90
N ILE A 31 -24.99 -37.96 -34.24
CA ILE A 31 -25.12 -37.47 -35.61
C ILE A 31 -23.89 -36.64 -35.97
N VAL A 32 -23.29 -36.91 -37.12
CA VAL A 32 -22.22 -36.07 -37.67
C VAL A 32 -22.84 -34.86 -38.39
N PRO A 33 -22.53 -33.61 -38.00
CA PRO A 33 -23.02 -32.44 -38.72
C PRO A 33 -22.55 -32.40 -40.16
N THR A 34 -23.45 -31.97 -41.03
CA THR A 34 -23.06 -31.58 -42.39
C THR A 34 -22.31 -30.25 -42.36
N CYS A 35 -21.20 -30.22 -43.09
CA CYS A 35 -20.42 -29.02 -43.33
C CYS A 35 -20.30 -28.84 -44.83
N GLY A 36 -20.49 -27.60 -45.30
CA GLY A 36 -20.58 -27.30 -46.73
C GLY A 36 -19.32 -27.70 -47.52
N SER A 37 -19.36 -27.53 -48.84
CA SER A 37 -18.23 -27.84 -49.72
C SER A 37 -16.94 -27.16 -49.21
N ASN A 38 -15.88 -27.95 -49.03
CA ASN A 38 -14.54 -27.61 -48.48
C ASN A 38 -14.33 -27.78 -46.97
N PHE A 39 -15.27 -28.38 -46.23
CA PHE A 39 -15.10 -28.71 -44.81
C PHE A 39 -15.50 -30.16 -44.52
N ASP A 40 -14.67 -30.90 -43.79
CA ASP A 40 -14.99 -32.24 -43.28
C ASP A 40 -15.07 -32.21 -41.74
N CYS A 41 -16.27 -31.91 -41.25
CA CYS A 41 -16.55 -31.93 -39.83
C CYS A 41 -16.64 -33.34 -39.25
N GLY A 42 -16.88 -34.37 -40.09
CA GLY A 42 -16.94 -35.75 -39.64
C GLY A 42 -15.58 -36.19 -39.15
N SER A 43 -14.57 -36.06 -40.01
CA SER A 43 -13.19 -36.44 -39.68
C SER A 43 -12.65 -35.71 -38.44
N VAL A 44 -13.06 -34.45 -38.22
CA VAL A 44 -12.66 -33.69 -37.02
C VAL A 44 -13.42 -34.13 -35.77
N LEU A 45 -14.76 -34.23 -35.83
CA LEU A 45 -15.61 -34.48 -34.65
C LEU A 45 -15.63 -35.96 -34.22
N SER A 46 -15.31 -36.90 -35.12
CA SER A 46 -15.13 -38.31 -34.76
C SER A 46 -13.67 -38.65 -34.43
N SER A 47 -12.76 -37.68 -34.46
CA SER A 47 -11.34 -37.93 -34.17
C SER A 47 -11.13 -38.24 -32.68
N PRO A 48 -10.01 -38.91 -32.32
CA PRO A 48 -9.62 -39.07 -30.92
C PRO A 48 -9.46 -37.73 -30.17
N TRP A 49 -9.22 -36.64 -30.90
CA TRP A 49 -9.04 -35.29 -30.35
C TRP A 49 -10.35 -34.55 -30.07
N ALA A 50 -11.48 -35.08 -30.53
CA ALA A 50 -12.81 -34.56 -30.17
C ALA A 50 -13.20 -34.88 -28.72
N HIS A 51 -12.37 -35.64 -28.00
CA HIS A 51 -12.60 -36.07 -26.63
C HIS A 51 -11.41 -35.77 -25.72
N ILE A 52 -11.68 -35.36 -24.47
CA ILE A 52 -10.69 -35.31 -23.40
C ILE A 52 -11.10 -36.35 -22.35
N GLY A 53 -10.48 -37.54 -22.44
CA GLY A 53 -10.95 -38.69 -21.69
C GLY A 53 -12.39 -39.05 -22.11
N PRO A 54 -13.35 -39.19 -21.18
CA PRO A 54 -14.74 -39.53 -21.50
C PRO A 54 -15.59 -38.32 -21.92
N LEU A 55 -15.03 -37.11 -21.93
CA LEU A 55 -15.78 -35.88 -22.16
C LEU A 55 -15.58 -35.36 -23.59
N PRO A 56 -16.65 -35.26 -24.41
CA PRO A 56 -16.61 -34.55 -25.68
C PRO A 56 -16.19 -33.09 -25.49
N VAL A 57 -15.30 -32.62 -26.36
CA VAL A 57 -14.82 -31.23 -26.38
C VAL A 57 -15.97 -30.25 -26.62
N ALA A 58 -17.01 -30.66 -27.36
CA ALA A 58 -18.21 -29.87 -27.59
C ALA A 58 -18.91 -29.45 -26.27
N TYR A 59 -19.04 -30.38 -25.31
CA TYR A 59 -19.65 -30.09 -24.00
C TYR A 59 -18.81 -29.12 -23.18
N LEU A 60 -17.48 -29.27 -23.22
CA LEU A 60 -16.56 -28.34 -22.56
C LEU A 60 -16.65 -26.93 -23.18
N GLY A 61 -16.76 -26.85 -24.50
CA GLY A 61 -17.02 -25.59 -25.21
C GLY A 61 -18.34 -24.94 -24.80
N PHE A 62 -19.42 -25.71 -24.70
CA PHE A 62 -20.72 -25.22 -24.29
C PHE A 62 -20.72 -24.65 -22.87
N MET A 63 -20.13 -25.39 -21.92
CA MET A 63 -19.93 -24.91 -20.55
C MET A 63 -19.08 -23.64 -20.49
N TYR A 64 -18.01 -23.57 -21.29
CA TYR A 64 -17.15 -22.40 -21.39
C TYR A 64 -17.95 -21.16 -21.84
N TYR A 65 -18.70 -21.25 -22.94
CA TYR A 65 -19.44 -20.10 -23.46
C TYR A 65 -20.60 -19.67 -22.57
N ILE A 66 -21.29 -20.60 -21.88
CA ILE A 66 -22.27 -20.25 -20.84
C ILE A 66 -21.59 -19.44 -19.73
N THR A 67 -20.42 -19.87 -19.28
CA THR A 67 -19.68 -19.18 -18.21
C THR A 67 -19.25 -17.78 -18.65
N VAL A 68 -18.71 -17.65 -19.87
CA VAL A 68 -18.36 -16.35 -20.48
C VAL A 68 -19.59 -15.44 -20.60
N PHE A 69 -20.73 -15.98 -21.02
CA PHE A 69 -21.99 -15.23 -21.16
C PHE A 69 -22.49 -14.70 -19.82
N ILE A 70 -22.52 -15.54 -18.78
CA ILE A 70 -22.91 -15.13 -17.42
C ILE A 70 -21.99 -14.01 -16.91
N LEU A 71 -20.67 -14.19 -17.03
CA LEU A 71 -19.70 -13.16 -16.61
C LEU A 71 -19.84 -11.87 -17.42
N SER A 72 -20.17 -11.96 -18.71
CA SER A 72 -20.43 -10.80 -19.57
C SER A 72 -21.69 -10.05 -19.16
N LEU A 73 -22.77 -10.77 -18.79
CA LEU A 73 -23.99 -10.16 -18.24
C LEU A 73 -23.73 -9.50 -16.89
N LEU A 74 -23.04 -10.18 -15.97
CA LEU A 74 -22.65 -9.61 -14.68
C LEU A 74 -21.84 -8.32 -14.85
N HIS A 75 -20.99 -8.27 -15.87
CA HIS A 75 -20.24 -7.07 -16.23
C HIS A 75 -21.13 -5.96 -16.80
N VAL A 76 -22.06 -6.26 -17.72
CA VAL A 76 -22.97 -5.28 -18.34
C VAL A 76 -23.93 -4.66 -17.33
N PHE A 77 -24.48 -5.47 -16.44
CA PHE A 77 -25.45 -4.99 -15.44
C PHE A 77 -24.80 -4.25 -14.28
N ASP A 78 -23.46 -4.12 -14.28
CA ASP A 78 -22.65 -3.53 -13.21
C ASP A 78 -23.23 -3.89 -11.84
N LEU A 79 -23.55 -5.18 -11.65
CA LEU A 79 -24.09 -5.66 -10.38
C LEU A 79 -23.01 -5.41 -9.35
N ASP A 80 -23.18 -4.30 -8.64
CA ASP A 80 -22.19 -3.78 -7.72
C ASP A 80 -21.82 -4.89 -6.76
N GLN A 81 -20.55 -5.31 -6.75
CA GLN A 81 -20.07 -6.26 -5.77
C GLN A 81 -20.28 -5.74 -4.34
N GLN A 82 -20.58 -4.45 -4.15
CA GLN A 82 -21.04 -3.90 -2.87
C GLN A 82 -22.39 -4.50 -2.39
N ALA A 83 -23.27 -4.94 -3.29
CA ALA A 83 -24.52 -5.61 -2.95
C ALA A 83 -24.36 -7.10 -2.60
N ILE A 84 -23.23 -7.71 -3.00
CA ILE A 84 -22.92 -9.12 -2.72
C ILE A 84 -22.21 -9.22 -1.36
N SER A 85 -22.65 -10.17 -0.53
CA SER A 85 -22.38 -10.20 0.92
C SER A 85 -20.91 -9.98 1.35
N LYS A 86 -20.73 -9.37 2.53
CA LYS A 86 -19.44 -9.17 3.24
C LYS A 86 -18.53 -10.42 3.29
N LYS A 87 -19.07 -11.64 3.10
CA LYS A 87 -18.33 -12.91 3.12
C LYS A 87 -17.52 -13.15 1.84
N TRP A 88 -17.99 -12.66 0.69
CA TRP A 88 -17.30 -12.77 -0.61
C TRP A 88 -16.30 -11.64 -0.88
N ARG A 89 -16.26 -10.64 0.01
CA ARG A 89 -15.34 -9.48 0.00
C ARG A 89 -13.84 -9.82 -0.02
N ARG A 90 -13.48 -11.10 0.14
CA ARG A 90 -12.09 -11.60 0.02
C ARG A 90 -11.61 -11.73 -1.43
N PHE A 91 -12.51 -11.81 -2.42
CA PHE A 91 -12.17 -11.92 -3.83
C PHE A 91 -12.56 -10.63 -4.57
N LYS A 92 -11.78 -9.54 -4.39
CA LYS A 92 -11.86 -8.29 -5.18
C LYS A 92 -11.40 -8.56 -6.64
N ALA A 93 -12.05 -9.44 -7.39
CA ALA A 93 -11.87 -9.56 -8.84
C ALA A 93 -13.18 -9.15 -9.51
N THR A 94 -13.13 -8.15 -10.39
CA THR A 94 -14.31 -7.69 -11.12
C THR A 94 -14.73 -8.74 -12.14
N PRO A 95 -16.02 -8.81 -12.53
CA PRO A 95 -16.49 -9.77 -13.54
C PRO A 95 -15.67 -9.74 -14.84
N ILE A 96 -15.24 -8.54 -15.27
CA ILE A 96 -14.42 -8.35 -16.47
C ILE A 96 -12.98 -8.91 -16.35
N GLU A 97 -12.39 -8.89 -15.15
CA GLU A 97 -11.08 -9.50 -14.90
C GLU A 97 -11.15 -11.03 -14.92
N LEU A 98 -12.20 -11.60 -14.32
CA LEU A 98 -12.45 -13.04 -14.38
C LEU A 98 -12.71 -13.49 -15.82
N LEU A 99 -13.49 -12.70 -16.56
CA LEU A 99 -13.76 -12.93 -17.97
C LEU A 99 -12.47 -12.93 -18.79
N TRP A 100 -11.56 -11.98 -18.56
CA TRP A 100 -10.27 -11.93 -19.27
C TRP A 100 -9.41 -13.17 -19.02
N LEU A 101 -9.26 -13.60 -17.76
CA LEU A 101 -8.55 -14.83 -17.41
C LEU A 101 -9.14 -16.06 -18.12
N LEU A 102 -10.46 -16.17 -18.13
CA LEU A 102 -11.16 -17.26 -18.79
C LEU A 102 -10.95 -17.22 -20.31
N THR A 103 -10.97 -16.02 -20.92
CA THR A 103 -10.71 -15.87 -22.37
C THR A 103 -9.27 -16.16 -22.76
N ILE A 104 -8.28 -15.99 -21.89
CA ILE A 104 -6.90 -16.46 -22.15
C ILE A 104 -6.88 -17.98 -22.32
N PHE A 105 -7.54 -18.71 -21.43
CA PHE A 105 -7.63 -20.17 -21.53
C PHE A 105 -8.31 -20.58 -22.83
N GLY A 106 -9.46 -19.96 -23.15
CA GLY A 106 -10.17 -20.22 -24.42
C GLY A 106 -9.31 -19.93 -25.65
N PHE A 107 -8.57 -18.81 -25.65
CA PHE A 107 -7.65 -18.43 -26.72
C PHE A 107 -6.55 -19.47 -26.95
N VAL A 108 -5.84 -19.86 -25.87
CA VAL A 108 -4.77 -20.87 -25.95
C VAL A 108 -5.32 -22.23 -26.40
N PHE A 109 -6.46 -22.63 -25.84
CA PHE A 109 -7.10 -23.90 -26.19
C PHE A 109 -7.61 -23.92 -27.65
N SER A 110 -8.12 -22.79 -28.15
CA SER A 110 -8.53 -22.64 -29.54
C SER A 110 -7.36 -22.75 -30.51
N ILE A 111 -6.20 -22.15 -30.18
CA ILE A 111 -4.97 -22.31 -30.97
C ILE A 111 -4.53 -23.78 -30.99
N TYR A 112 -4.60 -24.47 -29.84
CA TYR A 112 -4.29 -25.89 -29.76
C TYR A 112 -5.18 -26.73 -30.68
N LEU A 113 -6.51 -26.57 -30.62
CA LEU A 113 -7.44 -27.32 -31.47
C LEU A 113 -7.28 -26.99 -32.97
N ILE A 114 -7.03 -25.72 -33.33
CA ILE A 114 -6.69 -25.34 -34.70
C ILE A 114 -5.43 -26.07 -35.17
N SER A 115 -4.41 -26.14 -34.32
CA SER A 115 -3.15 -26.82 -34.65
C SER A 115 -3.34 -28.32 -34.87
N ILE A 116 -4.19 -28.95 -34.06
CA ILE A 116 -4.57 -30.36 -34.25
C ILE A 116 -5.29 -30.57 -35.58
N MET A 117 -6.27 -29.71 -35.92
CA MET A 117 -6.94 -29.78 -37.22
C MET A 117 -5.95 -29.64 -38.38
N ALA A 118 -5.05 -28.67 -38.30
CA ALA A 118 -4.08 -28.37 -39.35
C ALA A 118 -3.01 -29.46 -39.56
N PHE A 119 -2.45 -30.00 -38.47
CA PHE A 119 -1.24 -30.83 -38.53
C PHE A 119 -1.48 -32.31 -38.21
N ALA A 120 -2.49 -32.65 -37.42
CA ALA A 120 -2.75 -34.03 -37.01
C ALA A 120 -3.90 -34.66 -37.81
N ILE A 121 -4.97 -33.91 -38.07
CA ILE A 121 -6.15 -34.41 -38.79
C ILE A 121 -6.02 -34.13 -40.29
N GLY A 122 -5.53 -32.94 -40.66
CA GLY A 122 -5.41 -32.50 -42.06
C GLY A 122 -6.71 -32.00 -42.66
N GLU A 123 -7.78 -31.89 -41.86
CA GLU A 123 -9.12 -31.49 -42.29
C GLU A 123 -9.67 -30.35 -41.44
N TRP A 124 -10.62 -29.59 -42.00
CA TRP A 124 -11.18 -28.40 -41.38
C TRP A 124 -12.66 -28.57 -41.03
N CYS A 125 -13.03 -28.21 -39.79
CA CYS A 125 -14.41 -28.19 -39.33
C CYS A 125 -14.94 -26.75 -39.25
N LYS A 126 -16.03 -26.46 -39.96
CA LYS A 126 -16.67 -25.13 -39.99
C LYS A 126 -17.06 -24.65 -38.59
N TYR A 127 -17.71 -25.50 -37.79
CA TYR A 127 -18.16 -25.13 -36.44
C TYR A 127 -16.98 -24.92 -35.48
N CYS A 128 -15.96 -25.79 -35.53
CA CYS A 128 -14.74 -25.60 -34.74
C CYS A 128 -14.02 -24.28 -35.08
N LEU A 129 -14.02 -23.86 -36.35
CA LEU A 129 -13.48 -22.57 -36.77
C LEU A 129 -14.32 -21.38 -36.28
N ILE A 130 -15.66 -21.49 -36.29
CA ILE A 130 -16.56 -20.48 -35.71
C ILE A 130 -16.30 -20.33 -34.22
N SER A 131 -16.23 -21.44 -33.48
CA SER A 131 -15.87 -21.45 -32.06
C SER A 131 -14.50 -20.81 -31.83
N ALA A 132 -13.46 -21.21 -32.58
CA ALA A 132 -12.13 -20.64 -32.40
C ALA A 132 -12.09 -19.13 -32.70
N ALA A 133 -12.74 -18.67 -33.77
CA ALA A 133 -12.85 -17.26 -34.11
C ALA A 133 -13.60 -16.47 -33.01
N THR A 134 -14.66 -17.06 -32.44
CA THR A 134 -15.43 -16.48 -31.34
C THR A 134 -14.57 -16.35 -30.08
N SER A 135 -13.85 -17.40 -29.69
CA SER A 135 -12.96 -17.39 -28.52
C SER A 135 -11.81 -16.39 -28.66
N ILE A 136 -11.17 -16.33 -29.83
CA ILE A 136 -10.12 -15.34 -30.13
C ILE A 136 -10.70 -13.92 -30.06
N SER A 137 -11.88 -13.68 -30.65
CA SER A 137 -12.54 -12.37 -30.63
C SER A 137 -12.89 -11.95 -29.20
N LEU A 138 -13.42 -12.86 -28.38
CA LEU A 138 -13.68 -12.62 -26.97
C LEU A 138 -12.41 -12.22 -26.23
N PHE A 139 -11.29 -12.93 -26.42
CA PHE A 139 -10.00 -12.58 -25.83
C PHE A 139 -9.48 -11.19 -26.26
N VAL A 140 -9.59 -10.87 -27.56
CA VAL A 140 -9.18 -9.56 -28.09
C VAL A 140 -10.04 -8.45 -27.48
N ILE A 141 -11.36 -8.62 -27.45
CA ILE A 141 -12.30 -7.63 -26.92
C ILE A 141 -12.13 -7.45 -25.42
N THR A 142 -12.00 -8.51 -24.62
CA THR A 142 -11.74 -8.39 -23.18
C THR A 142 -10.40 -7.70 -22.93
N THR A 143 -9.37 -7.98 -23.73
CA THR A 143 -8.06 -7.32 -23.63
C THR A 143 -8.13 -5.83 -23.97
N ILE A 144 -8.84 -5.46 -25.05
CA ILE A 144 -9.09 -4.06 -25.43
C ILE A 144 -9.89 -3.36 -24.34
N TYR A 145 -10.96 -4.00 -23.85
CA TYR A 145 -11.81 -3.46 -22.79
C TYR A 145 -11.00 -3.16 -21.53
N LEU A 146 -10.19 -4.10 -21.04
CA LEU A 146 -9.34 -3.90 -19.86
C LEU A 146 -8.30 -2.80 -20.08
N LYS A 147 -7.69 -2.74 -21.26
CA LYS A 147 -6.77 -1.67 -21.62
C LYS A 147 -7.44 -0.29 -21.54
N MET A 148 -8.74 -0.21 -21.87
CA MET A 148 -9.52 1.02 -21.83
C MET A 148 -10.18 1.34 -20.46
N SER A 149 -10.51 0.33 -19.64
CA SER A 149 -11.24 0.47 -18.36
C SER A 149 -10.39 1.00 -17.19
N LEU A 150 -9.10 1.25 -17.44
CA LEU A 150 -7.99 1.54 -16.54
C LEU A 150 -7.16 0.31 -16.15
N GLN A 151 -5.87 0.46 -16.45
CA GLN A 151 -4.70 -0.29 -16.00
C GLN A 151 -4.52 -1.69 -16.58
N SER A 152 -3.46 -1.81 -17.40
CA SER A 152 -2.99 -3.00 -18.12
C SER A 152 -3.13 -4.33 -17.35
N PRO A 153 -3.15 -5.48 -18.04
CA PRO A 153 -3.02 -6.81 -17.42
C PRO A 153 -2.00 -6.90 -16.27
N ALA A 154 -0.92 -6.12 -16.33
CA ALA A 154 0.10 -6.06 -15.28
C ALA A 154 -0.43 -5.56 -13.92
N PHE A 155 -1.42 -4.66 -13.87
CA PHE A 155 -1.96 -4.14 -12.62
C PHE A 155 -2.86 -5.14 -11.92
N PHE A 156 -3.67 -5.88 -12.69
CA PHE A 156 -4.44 -7.01 -12.18
C PHE A 156 -3.53 -8.11 -11.63
N ILE A 157 -2.49 -8.49 -12.38
CA ILE A 157 -1.48 -9.46 -11.92
C ILE A 157 -0.81 -8.97 -10.64
N ARG A 158 -0.43 -7.69 -10.55
CA ARG A 158 0.13 -7.09 -9.33
C ARG A 158 -0.86 -7.13 -8.16
N SER A 159 -2.13 -6.82 -8.39
CA SER A 159 -3.20 -6.91 -7.39
C SER A 159 -3.34 -8.34 -6.85
N LEU A 160 -3.35 -9.34 -7.72
CA LEU A 160 -3.38 -10.75 -7.31
C LEU A 160 -2.11 -11.16 -6.54
N LEU A 161 -0.93 -10.75 -7.02
CA LEU A 161 0.35 -11.04 -6.37
C LEU A 161 0.39 -10.45 -4.96
N GLN A 162 0.06 -9.17 -4.81
CA GLN A 162 0.05 -8.48 -3.51
C GLN A 162 -0.97 -9.11 -2.55
N LYS A 163 -2.18 -9.43 -3.00
CA LYS A 163 -3.16 -10.14 -2.17
C LYS A 163 -2.62 -11.49 -1.69
N LYS A 164 -2.01 -12.29 -2.58
CA LYS A 164 -1.38 -13.58 -2.21
C LYS A 164 -0.24 -13.37 -1.22
N LEU A 165 0.66 -12.42 -1.46
CA LEU A 165 1.74 -12.07 -0.56
C LEU A 165 1.21 -11.66 0.82
N GLY A 166 0.12 -10.90 0.88
CA GLY A 166 -0.50 -10.51 2.14
C GLY A 166 -1.16 -11.67 2.89
N ILE A 167 -1.77 -12.62 2.19
CA ILE A 167 -2.26 -13.87 2.80
C ILE A 167 -1.08 -14.67 3.39
N VAL A 168 -0.04 -14.90 2.60
CA VAL A 168 1.17 -15.61 3.06
C VAL A 168 1.80 -14.89 4.25
N TYR A 169 1.96 -13.56 4.19
CA TYR A 169 2.52 -12.81 5.30
C TYR A 169 1.68 -12.95 6.57
N ARG A 170 0.36 -12.70 6.49
CA ARG A 170 -0.49 -12.68 7.69
C ARG A 170 -0.67 -14.03 8.37
N TYR A 171 -0.74 -15.10 7.58
CA TYR A 171 -1.10 -16.43 8.08
C TYR A 171 0.11 -17.35 8.25
N LEU A 172 1.25 -17.07 7.60
CA LEU A 172 2.47 -17.87 7.72
C LEU A 172 3.62 -17.08 8.38
N LEU A 173 4.05 -15.97 7.77
CA LEU A 173 5.28 -15.29 8.21
C LEU A 173 5.10 -14.51 9.52
N LYS A 174 4.00 -13.76 9.66
CA LYS A 174 3.73 -12.95 10.85
C LYS A 174 3.62 -13.78 12.13
N PRO A 175 2.86 -14.90 12.18
CA PRO A 175 2.84 -15.76 13.36
C PRO A 175 4.25 -16.18 13.78
N ILE A 176 5.10 -16.59 12.83
CA ILE A 176 6.50 -16.96 13.09
C ILE A 176 7.28 -15.76 13.65
N PHE A 177 7.22 -14.59 13.00
CA PHE A 177 7.91 -13.39 13.50
C PHE A 177 7.43 -12.95 14.89
N PHE A 178 6.18 -13.23 15.23
CA PHE A 178 5.60 -12.83 16.51
C PHE A 178 6.03 -13.76 17.66
N LEU A 179 6.65 -14.91 17.37
CA LEU A 179 7.29 -15.77 18.37
C LEU A 179 8.62 -15.19 18.90
N PHE A 180 9.22 -14.25 18.18
CA PHE A 180 10.51 -13.66 18.53
C PHE A 180 10.37 -12.25 19.11
N ASP A 181 11.37 -11.83 19.89
CA ASP A 181 11.47 -10.47 20.42
C ASP A 181 11.29 -9.41 19.31
N ALA A 182 10.48 -8.39 19.60
CA ALA A 182 10.08 -7.41 18.61
C ALA A 182 11.25 -6.52 18.14
N GLU A 183 12.18 -6.18 19.03
CA GLU A 183 13.36 -5.39 18.67
C GLU A 183 14.35 -6.21 17.84
N SER A 184 14.51 -7.50 18.13
CA SER A 184 15.32 -8.42 17.32
C SER A 184 14.76 -8.56 15.91
N VAL A 185 13.45 -8.82 15.77
CA VAL A 185 12.81 -8.89 14.44
C VAL A 185 12.97 -7.58 13.69
N HIS A 186 12.73 -6.45 14.34
CA HIS A 186 12.89 -5.15 13.69
C HIS A 186 14.33 -4.95 13.19
N THR A 187 15.34 -5.26 14.01
CA THR A 187 16.76 -5.15 13.63
C THR A 187 17.10 -6.06 12.44
N ASN A 188 16.62 -7.30 12.45
CA ASN A 188 16.82 -8.22 11.33
C ASN A 188 16.14 -7.73 10.04
N MET A 189 14.96 -7.11 10.15
CA MET A 189 14.27 -6.51 9.01
C MET A 189 15.01 -5.26 8.48
N LEU A 190 15.65 -4.47 9.35
CA LEU A 190 16.53 -3.38 8.92
C LEU A 190 17.73 -3.92 8.12
N ASN A 191 18.40 -4.95 8.65
CA ASN A 191 19.56 -5.56 8.00
C ASN A 191 19.20 -6.20 6.65
N LEU A 192 18.10 -6.95 6.60
CA LEU A 192 17.59 -7.56 5.37
C LEU A 192 17.20 -6.48 4.35
N GLY A 193 16.50 -5.44 4.81
CA GLY A 193 16.13 -4.31 3.96
C GLY A 193 17.37 -3.61 3.39
N GLN A 194 18.38 -3.33 4.21
CA GLN A 194 19.64 -2.73 3.76
C GLN A 194 20.35 -3.64 2.74
N PHE A 195 20.46 -4.93 3.01
CA PHE A 195 21.07 -5.91 2.10
C PHE A 195 20.37 -5.94 0.73
N LEU A 196 19.05 -6.10 0.72
CA LEU A 196 18.27 -6.11 -0.53
C LEU A 196 18.31 -4.76 -1.23
N GLY A 197 18.22 -3.67 -0.47
CA GLY A 197 18.25 -2.29 -0.95
C GLY A 197 19.59 -1.85 -1.51
N ASN A 198 20.70 -2.52 -1.18
CA ASN A 198 22.01 -2.21 -1.73
C ASN A 198 22.31 -2.96 -3.04
N SER A 199 21.47 -3.91 -3.44
CA SER A 199 21.64 -4.68 -4.69
C SER A 199 20.57 -4.34 -5.72
N LYS A 200 20.96 -4.22 -7.00
CA LYS A 200 20.01 -3.98 -8.11
C LYS A 200 18.98 -5.09 -8.23
N LEU A 201 19.41 -6.35 -8.06
CA LEU A 201 18.53 -7.52 -8.08
C LEU A 201 17.53 -7.48 -6.91
N GLY A 202 18.00 -7.21 -5.69
CA GLY A 202 17.14 -7.12 -4.51
C GLY A 202 16.08 -6.02 -4.65
N LYS A 203 16.46 -4.81 -5.10
CA LYS A 203 15.50 -3.74 -5.42
C LYS A 203 14.48 -4.17 -6.46
N THR A 204 14.92 -4.86 -7.52
CA THR A 204 14.02 -5.33 -8.59
C THR A 204 13.00 -6.32 -8.05
N LEU A 205 13.44 -7.30 -7.25
CA LEU A 205 12.56 -8.29 -6.61
C LEU A 205 11.56 -7.62 -5.67
N LEU A 206 12.01 -6.71 -4.81
CA LEU A 206 11.12 -5.93 -3.94
C LEU A 206 10.08 -5.13 -4.75
N SER A 207 10.54 -4.45 -5.81
CA SER A 207 9.67 -3.63 -6.66
C SER A 207 8.66 -4.42 -7.47
N LEU A 208 8.98 -5.65 -7.85
CA LEU A 208 8.03 -6.55 -8.53
C LEU A 208 6.94 -7.02 -7.57
N CYS A 209 7.31 -7.31 -6.32
CA CYS A 209 6.38 -7.82 -5.30
C CYS A 209 5.47 -6.72 -4.73
N PHE A 210 6.01 -5.53 -4.46
CA PHE A 210 5.34 -4.55 -3.58
C PHE A 210 5.06 -3.20 -4.23
N SER A 211 5.94 -2.73 -5.12
CA SER A 211 5.82 -1.37 -5.66
C SER A 211 4.70 -1.25 -6.69
N VAL A 212 4.05 -0.09 -6.70
CA VAL A 212 3.06 0.33 -7.70
C VAL A 212 3.45 1.74 -8.11
N LYS A 213 3.64 1.94 -9.42
CA LYS A 213 4.01 3.23 -9.99
C LYS A 213 2.98 3.58 -11.05
N ASP A 214 2.39 4.76 -10.93
CA ASP A 214 1.41 5.28 -11.88
C ASP A 214 1.47 6.83 -11.79
N PRO A 215 1.47 7.56 -12.92
CA PRO A 215 1.44 9.02 -12.92
C PRO A 215 0.29 9.62 -12.09
N LYS A 216 -0.84 8.91 -11.95
CA LYS A 216 -1.99 9.35 -11.14
C LYS A 216 -1.69 9.45 -9.64
N LEU A 217 -0.65 8.77 -9.18
CA LEU A 217 -0.25 8.82 -7.77
C LEU A 217 0.58 10.06 -7.44
N LEU A 218 1.14 10.74 -8.45
CA LEU A 218 1.98 11.91 -8.26
C LEU A 218 1.22 13.02 -7.53
N THR A 219 1.86 13.63 -6.55
CA THR A 219 1.32 14.79 -5.82
C THR A 219 2.45 15.73 -5.45
N THR A 220 2.17 17.03 -5.40
CA THR A 220 3.14 18.05 -4.99
C THR A 220 2.65 18.70 -3.70
N GLN A 221 3.47 18.68 -2.65
CA GLN A 221 3.14 19.26 -1.35
C GLN A 221 4.35 20.00 -0.79
N ALA A 222 4.14 21.21 -0.23
CA ALA A 222 5.22 22.07 0.26
C ALA A 222 6.38 22.26 -0.73
N GLY A 223 6.08 22.32 -2.05
CA GLY A 223 7.08 22.45 -3.12
C GLY A 223 7.87 21.17 -3.45
N ILE A 224 7.50 20.03 -2.86
CA ILE A 224 8.16 18.73 -3.06
C ILE A 224 7.25 17.82 -3.90
N ASN A 225 7.82 17.19 -4.93
CA ASN A 225 7.13 16.21 -5.76
C ASN A 225 7.24 14.81 -5.14
N PHE A 226 6.10 14.24 -4.77
CA PHE A 226 5.98 12.91 -4.18
C PHE A 226 5.48 11.90 -5.24
N PRO A 227 6.22 10.80 -5.49
CA PRO A 227 5.79 9.69 -6.34
C PRO A 227 4.43 9.10 -6.00
N ASN A 228 4.07 9.11 -4.71
CA ASN A 228 2.75 8.80 -4.19
C ASN A 228 2.57 9.41 -2.79
N LYS A 229 1.32 9.43 -2.30
CA LYS A 229 0.96 10.01 -0.99
C LYS A 229 1.48 9.23 0.21
N ILE A 230 1.96 7.99 0.03
CA ILE A 230 2.21 7.05 1.13
C ILE A 230 3.68 7.05 1.51
N GLY A 231 3.96 7.41 2.76
CA GLY A 231 5.31 7.52 3.30
C GLY A 231 5.59 6.58 4.47
N LEU A 232 6.87 6.30 4.69
CA LEU A 232 7.34 5.65 5.90
C LEU A 232 7.57 6.70 6.99
N SER A 233 6.90 6.57 8.14
CA SER A 233 7.07 7.50 9.27
C SER A 233 8.45 7.32 9.91
N ALA A 234 8.97 8.40 10.51
CA ALA A 234 10.09 8.34 11.43
C ALA A 234 9.81 7.36 12.58
N GLY A 235 10.88 6.75 13.09
CA GLY A 235 10.84 5.75 14.15
C GLY A 235 10.95 4.31 13.66
N PHE A 236 11.03 4.07 12.35
CA PHE A 236 11.38 2.77 11.77
C PHE A 236 12.86 2.73 11.35
N ASP A 237 13.29 3.62 10.46
CA ASP A 237 14.69 3.71 10.04
C ASP A 237 15.40 4.87 10.76
N TYR A 238 15.90 4.58 11.97
CA TYR A 238 16.49 5.61 12.84
C TYR A 238 17.73 6.27 12.25
N ASN A 239 18.52 5.50 11.48
CA ASN A 239 19.84 5.92 11.02
C ASN A 239 19.97 5.98 9.49
N GLY A 240 18.88 5.73 8.75
CA GLY A 240 18.84 5.86 7.28
C GLY A 240 19.43 4.69 6.50
N GLN A 241 19.36 3.48 7.06
CA GLN A 241 19.89 2.25 6.49
C GLN A 241 19.04 1.71 5.32
N LEU A 242 17.79 2.15 5.18
CA LEU A 242 16.82 1.58 4.24
C LEU A 242 16.61 2.42 2.98
N SER A 243 17.48 3.40 2.72
CA SER A 243 17.35 4.36 1.62
C SER A 243 17.15 3.70 0.24
N GLY A 244 17.72 2.52 0.00
CA GLY A 244 17.49 1.75 -1.23
C GLY A 244 16.28 0.81 -1.23
N ALA A 245 15.80 0.38 -0.07
CA ALA A 245 14.71 -0.60 0.04
C ALA A 245 13.32 0.03 0.16
N VAL A 246 13.21 1.15 0.89
CA VAL A 246 11.95 1.88 1.07
C VAL A 246 11.26 2.24 -0.27
N PRO A 247 11.95 2.83 -1.26
CA PRO A 247 11.34 3.08 -2.58
C PRO A 247 10.93 1.79 -3.29
N ALA A 248 11.72 0.72 -3.15
CA ALA A 248 11.44 -0.56 -3.79
C ALA A 248 10.24 -1.29 -3.18
N VAL A 249 9.93 -1.07 -1.90
CA VAL A 249 8.71 -1.56 -1.26
C VAL A 249 7.46 -0.77 -1.68
N GLY A 250 7.63 0.39 -2.31
CA GLY A 250 6.55 1.17 -2.91
C GLY A 250 6.19 2.47 -2.18
N PHE A 251 6.92 2.82 -1.12
CA PHE A 251 6.73 4.11 -0.46
C PHE A 251 7.14 5.24 -1.42
N GLY A 252 6.33 6.30 -1.46
CA GLY A 252 6.63 7.50 -2.24
C GLY A 252 7.58 8.44 -1.52
N TRP A 253 7.72 8.31 -0.20
CA TRP A 253 8.60 9.15 0.61
C TRP A 253 8.90 8.53 1.97
N HIS A 254 9.85 9.11 2.70
CA HIS A 254 10.30 8.57 3.99
C HIS A 254 10.82 9.68 4.91
N THR A 255 10.66 9.51 6.21
CA THR A 255 11.38 10.30 7.23
C THR A 255 12.37 9.42 8.01
N ILE A 256 13.66 9.71 7.90
CA ILE A 256 14.71 9.09 8.72
C ILE A 256 14.68 9.66 10.14
N GLY A 257 15.04 8.86 11.14
CA GLY A 257 15.18 9.31 12.52
C GLY A 257 14.11 8.71 13.45
N THR A 258 13.81 9.34 14.59
CA THR A 258 14.24 10.68 14.99
C THR A 258 15.71 10.76 15.42
N VAL A 259 16.45 11.70 14.83
CA VAL A 259 17.85 12.04 15.09
C VAL A 259 17.93 13.09 16.19
N THR A 260 18.94 12.98 17.04
CA THR A 260 19.26 13.98 18.07
C THR A 260 20.68 14.50 17.88
N LEU A 261 21.04 15.60 18.55
CA LEU A 261 22.38 16.16 18.44
C LEU A 261 23.46 15.15 18.86
N GLU A 262 23.27 14.53 20.02
CA GLU A 262 24.14 13.48 20.56
C GLU A 262 23.52 12.09 20.35
N SER A 263 24.35 11.05 20.42
CA SER A 263 23.87 9.67 20.36
C SER A 263 23.12 9.27 21.63
N TYR A 264 22.12 8.41 21.50
CA TYR A 264 21.44 7.81 22.65
C TYR A 264 21.17 6.32 22.43
N GLY A 265 21.60 5.49 23.38
CA GLY A 265 21.52 4.03 23.30
C GLY A 265 20.09 3.45 23.41
N GLY A 266 19.12 4.29 23.76
CA GLY A 266 17.72 3.94 24.00
C GLY A 266 17.42 3.60 25.46
N ASN A 267 16.14 3.65 25.84
CA ASN A 267 15.71 3.35 27.21
C ASN A 267 16.00 1.89 27.62
N GLN A 268 15.83 1.56 28.90
CA GLN A 268 15.93 0.17 29.38
C GLN A 268 14.91 -0.74 28.65
N LYS A 269 15.33 -1.98 28.36
CA LYS A 269 14.48 -3.00 27.72
C LYS A 269 13.35 -3.45 28.66
N PRO A 270 12.21 -3.93 28.13
CA PRO A 270 11.86 -4.03 26.71
C PRO A 270 11.53 -2.65 26.09
N ARG A 271 12.06 -2.40 24.88
CA ARG A 271 11.88 -1.11 24.16
C ARG A 271 10.84 -1.17 23.05
N LEU A 272 10.49 -2.37 22.63
CA LEU A 272 9.52 -2.63 21.58
C LEU A 272 8.75 -3.89 21.97
N GLY A 273 7.44 -3.84 21.88
CA GLY A 273 6.55 -4.96 22.18
C GLY A 273 5.34 -4.95 21.27
N ARG A 274 4.53 -6.01 21.33
CA ARG A 274 3.35 -6.19 20.47
C ARG A 274 2.14 -6.48 21.33
N PHE A 275 1.00 -5.91 20.95
CA PHE A 275 -0.33 -6.24 21.45
C PHE A 275 -1.17 -6.70 20.26
N PRO A 276 -1.12 -8.00 19.89
CA PRO A 276 -1.69 -8.48 18.65
C PRO A 276 -3.19 -8.25 18.54
N ASP A 277 -3.93 -8.51 19.63
CA ASP A 277 -5.39 -8.42 19.66
C ASP A 277 -5.87 -6.96 19.52
N SER A 278 -5.10 -6.02 20.09
CA SER A 278 -5.35 -4.58 19.94
C SER A 278 -4.76 -3.98 18.66
N LYS A 279 -4.10 -4.77 17.80
CA LYS A 279 -3.36 -4.30 16.61
C LYS A 279 -2.44 -3.10 16.94
N ALA A 280 -1.62 -3.27 17.97
CA ALA A 280 -0.78 -2.21 18.51
C ALA A 280 0.66 -2.67 18.74
N LEU A 281 1.60 -1.71 18.73
CA LEU A 281 2.98 -1.92 19.19
C LEU A 281 3.24 -1.04 20.41
N LEU A 282 3.83 -1.62 21.44
CA LEU A 282 4.43 -0.90 22.54
C LEU A 282 5.79 -0.35 22.10
N VAL A 283 6.05 0.93 22.34
CA VAL A 283 7.33 1.57 22.02
C VAL A 283 7.84 2.31 23.25
N ASN A 284 9.08 2.03 23.63
CA ASN A 284 9.83 2.65 24.73
C ASN A 284 11.29 2.86 24.29
N LYS A 285 11.51 3.38 23.08
CA LYS A 285 12.87 3.56 22.52
C LYS A 285 13.59 4.79 23.06
N GLY A 286 12.83 5.85 23.39
CA GLY A 286 13.37 7.12 23.87
C GLY A 286 14.34 7.78 22.89
N LEU A 287 13.96 7.88 21.61
CA LEU A 287 14.80 8.51 20.57
C LEU A 287 16.18 7.85 20.38
N LYS A 288 16.26 6.51 20.45
CA LYS A 288 17.50 5.75 20.17
C LYS A 288 18.06 6.08 18.78
N ASN A 289 19.28 6.60 18.69
CA ASN A 289 19.97 6.93 17.43
C ASN A 289 21.50 7.11 17.63
N LEU A 290 22.25 7.16 16.53
CA LEU A 290 23.72 7.30 16.53
C LEU A 290 24.23 8.75 16.71
N GLY A 291 23.34 9.73 16.79
CA GLY A 291 23.66 11.15 16.86
C GLY A 291 23.86 11.79 15.48
N ALA A 292 23.63 13.10 15.41
CA ALA A 292 23.60 13.84 14.16
C ALA A 292 24.88 13.70 13.34
N LYS A 293 26.06 13.83 13.97
CA LYS A 293 27.36 13.77 13.26
C LYS A 293 27.61 12.44 12.58
N ALA A 294 27.34 11.33 13.27
CA ALA A 294 27.52 9.98 12.72
C ALA A 294 26.53 9.74 11.57
N ILE A 295 25.25 10.08 11.77
CA ILE A 295 24.22 9.90 10.76
C ILE A 295 24.50 10.77 9.52
N ILE A 296 24.92 12.02 9.69
CA ILE A 296 25.34 12.89 8.56
C ILE A 296 26.47 12.22 7.79
N THR A 297 27.51 11.73 8.47
CA THR A 297 28.66 11.09 7.83
C THR A 297 28.26 9.91 6.93
N ASP A 298 27.25 9.14 7.35
CA ASP A 298 26.74 8.02 6.56
C ASP A 298 25.81 8.49 5.44
N LEU A 299 24.90 9.41 5.72
CA LEU A 299 23.92 9.88 4.74
C LEU A 299 24.50 10.74 3.62
N GLN A 300 25.63 11.41 3.84
CA GLN A 300 26.32 12.15 2.77
C GLN A 300 26.79 11.26 1.62
N LYS A 301 26.89 9.94 1.86
CA LYS A 301 27.27 8.94 0.86
C LYS A 301 26.06 8.38 0.11
N VAL A 302 24.85 8.77 0.49
CA VAL A 302 23.59 8.19 0.00
C VAL A 302 22.89 9.19 -0.92
N ARG A 303 22.46 8.69 -2.08
CA ARG A 303 21.54 9.39 -3.00
C ARG A 303 20.13 8.88 -2.75
N PHE A 304 19.19 9.75 -2.38
CA PHE A 304 17.82 9.34 -2.13
C PHE A 304 17.01 9.27 -3.45
N GLU A 305 16.41 8.11 -3.75
CA GLU A 305 15.58 7.92 -4.95
C GLU A 305 14.18 8.55 -4.85
N ILE A 306 13.74 8.85 -3.63
CA ILE A 306 12.44 9.42 -3.29
C ILE A 306 12.62 10.54 -2.26
N PRO A 307 11.66 11.48 -2.13
CA PRO A 307 11.69 12.49 -1.09
C PRO A 307 11.96 11.90 0.29
N THR A 308 13.08 12.31 0.87
CA THR A 308 13.52 11.86 2.20
C THR A 308 13.64 13.06 3.12
N GLY A 309 13.09 12.96 4.32
CA GLY A 309 13.22 13.97 5.36
C GLY A 309 13.98 13.47 6.56
N ILE A 310 14.43 14.40 7.40
CA ILE A 310 15.12 14.11 8.67
C ILE A 310 14.23 14.54 9.82
N SER A 311 13.85 13.59 10.67
CA SER A 311 13.16 13.86 11.93
C SER A 311 14.17 14.27 12.99
N ILE A 312 14.00 15.44 13.60
CA ILE A 312 14.88 16.00 14.63
C ILE A 312 14.10 16.18 15.94
N ALA A 313 14.73 15.80 17.04
CA ALA A 313 14.29 16.12 18.41
C ALA A 313 15.49 16.43 19.30
N SER A 314 15.23 16.83 20.54
CA SER A 314 16.29 17.00 21.54
C SER A 314 16.86 15.66 21.97
N THR A 315 18.16 15.62 22.24
CA THR A 315 18.85 14.49 22.88
C THR A 315 18.08 14.02 24.11
N ASN A 316 17.87 12.71 24.25
CA ASN A 316 17.15 12.14 25.38
C ASN A 316 18.05 12.08 26.63
N LYS A 317 18.21 13.22 27.30
CA LYS A 317 18.95 13.40 28.56
C LYS A 317 18.26 14.46 29.43
N HIS A 318 18.75 14.65 30.64
CA HIS A 318 18.36 15.79 31.47
C HIS A 318 19.04 17.06 30.98
N PHE A 319 18.28 18.14 30.88
CA PHE A 319 18.79 19.49 30.60
C PHE A 319 18.60 20.38 31.83
N ASP A 320 19.54 21.29 32.08
CA ASP A 320 19.43 22.22 33.21
C ASP A 320 18.34 23.29 32.97
N SER A 321 17.98 23.52 31.69
CA SER A 321 16.95 24.47 31.31
C SER A 321 16.33 24.18 29.95
N THR A 322 15.09 24.65 29.73
CA THR A 322 14.43 24.63 28.42
C THR A 322 15.27 25.31 27.33
N ARG A 323 16.07 26.33 27.69
CA ARG A 323 16.97 27.00 26.75
C ARG A 323 18.07 26.07 26.24
N GLN A 324 18.70 25.29 27.11
CA GLN A 324 19.72 24.32 26.70
C GLN A 324 19.11 23.23 25.80
N GLN A 325 17.94 22.70 26.16
CA GLN A 325 17.23 21.71 25.35
C GLN A 325 16.84 22.25 23.96
N MET A 326 16.38 23.50 23.90
CA MET A 326 16.11 24.18 22.63
C MET A 326 17.40 24.32 21.80
N LEU A 327 18.52 24.71 22.42
CA LEU A 327 19.80 24.83 21.73
C LEU A 327 20.30 23.49 21.16
N ASP A 328 20.03 22.37 21.83
CA ASP A 328 20.34 21.02 21.32
C ASP A 328 19.62 20.74 19.99
N ILE A 329 18.31 21.05 19.91
CA ILE A 329 17.52 20.94 18.68
C ILE A 329 18.10 21.86 17.59
N LEU A 330 18.30 23.15 17.92
CA LEU A 330 18.78 24.15 16.96
C LEU A 330 20.17 23.81 16.40
N GLN A 331 21.06 23.25 17.23
CA GLN A 331 22.37 22.79 16.78
C GLN A 331 22.25 21.58 15.85
N CYS A 332 21.34 20.64 16.13
CA CYS A 332 21.07 19.52 15.23
C CYS A 332 20.60 20.00 13.85
N PHE A 333 19.66 20.97 13.79
CA PHE A 333 19.26 21.61 12.53
C PHE A 333 20.43 22.26 11.80
N ARG A 334 21.29 23.02 12.50
CA ARG A 334 22.47 23.65 11.89
C ARG A 334 23.43 22.62 11.30
N LEU A 335 23.65 21.50 11.97
CA LEU A 335 24.53 20.44 11.46
C LEU A 335 24.01 19.87 10.14
N PHE A 336 22.71 19.57 10.05
CA PHE A 336 22.13 19.06 8.81
C PHE A 336 22.07 20.12 7.69
N GLU A 337 21.74 21.38 8.01
CA GLU A 337 21.74 22.47 7.02
C GLU A 337 23.14 22.76 6.45
N ASN A 338 24.18 22.63 7.28
CA ASN A 338 25.57 22.82 6.83
C ASN A 338 26.18 21.56 6.20
N SER A 339 25.43 20.45 6.14
CA SER A 339 25.89 19.20 5.55
C SER A 339 25.51 19.09 4.07
N SER A 340 26.12 18.14 3.36
CA SER A 340 25.77 17.80 1.97
C SER A 340 24.69 16.72 1.86
N VAL A 341 23.94 16.42 2.93
CA VAL A 341 22.87 15.42 2.89
C VAL A 341 21.70 15.94 2.06
N GLU A 342 21.36 15.27 0.95
CA GLU A 342 20.32 15.66 -0.02
C GLU A 342 18.87 15.38 0.44
N HIS A 343 18.55 15.59 1.72
CA HIS A 343 17.18 15.49 2.23
C HIS A 343 16.34 16.71 1.76
N LEU A 344 15.02 16.56 1.66
CA LEU A 344 14.14 17.58 1.09
C LEU A 344 13.29 18.34 2.12
N TYR A 345 13.14 17.81 3.33
CA TYR A 345 12.36 18.45 4.39
C TYR A 345 12.84 18.00 5.77
N TYR A 346 12.41 18.73 6.80
CA TYR A 346 12.58 18.31 8.18
C TYR A 346 11.25 17.93 8.80
N GLU A 347 11.28 16.94 9.68
CA GLU A 347 10.23 16.71 10.67
C GLU A 347 10.76 17.21 12.02
N MET A 348 10.09 18.15 12.68
CA MET A 348 10.41 18.53 14.05
C MET A 348 9.51 17.74 15.00
N ASN A 349 10.09 16.80 15.74
CA ASN A 349 9.37 15.92 16.65
C ASN A 349 9.32 16.50 18.06
N ILE A 350 8.20 17.14 18.39
CA ILE A 350 7.93 17.69 19.74
C ILE A 350 7.12 16.75 20.63
N SER A 351 6.81 15.54 20.15
CA SER A 351 5.73 14.69 20.67
C SER A 351 6.16 13.29 21.07
N CYS A 352 7.46 13.06 21.34
CA CYS A 352 7.90 11.75 21.80
C CYS A 352 7.63 11.57 23.30
N PRO A 353 6.73 10.67 23.72
CA PRO A 353 6.37 10.53 25.13
C PRO A 353 7.33 9.65 25.94
N ASN A 354 8.42 9.18 25.34
CA ASN A 354 9.35 8.20 25.91
C ASN A 354 10.71 8.82 26.28
N THR A 355 10.80 10.14 26.35
CA THR A 355 12.03 10.84 26.77
C THR A 355 12.01 11.07 28.29
N PHE A 356 13.16 11.37 28.89
CA PHE A 356 13.27 11.71 30.32
C PHE A 356 12.39 12.91 30.71
N GLU A 357 12.25 13.88 29.82
CA GLU A 357 11.46 15.10 30.06
C GLU A 357 10.06 15.06 29.42
N GLY A 358 9.67 13.91 28.85
CA GLY A 358 8.41 13.74 28.15
C GLY A 358 8.31 14.57 26.87
N GLU A 359 7.33 15.46 26.80
CA GLU A 359 7.00 16.27 25.61
C GLU A 359 7.16 17.76 25.94
N PRO A 360 8.40 18.28 26.01
CA PRO A 360 8.69 19.57 26.63
C PRO A 360 8.16 20.76 25.84
N PHE A 361 7.98 20.63 24.53
CA PHE A 361 7.56 21.72 23.62
C PHE A 361 6.10 21.61 23.17
N THR A 362 5.22 20.96 23.95
CA THR A 362 3.78 20.85 23.67
C THR A 362 2.92 21.86 24.41
N THR A 363 3.53 22.90 24.98
CA THR A 363 2.82 24.09 25.48
C THR A 363 3.01 25.27 24.53
N PRO A 364 2.03 26.18 24.41
CA PRO A 364 2.10 27.31 23.48
C PRO A 364 3.35 28.17 23.64
N ASP A 365 3.68 28.56 24.88
CA ASP A 365 4.82 29.45 25.15
C ASP A 365 6.17 28.81 24.82
N ARG A 366 6.32 27.51 25.13
CA ARG A 366 7.56 26.78 24.83
C ARG A 366 7.70 26.53 23.34
N LEU A 367 6.59 26.22 22.65
CA LEU A 367 6.59 26.05 21.19
C LEU A 367 6.93 27.37 20.48
N GLU A 368 6.32 28.48 20.89
CA GLU A 368 6.62 29.83 20.38
C GLU A 368 8.10 30.16 20.56
N LEU A 369 8.66 29.91 21.74
CA LEU A 369 10.07 30.14 22.03
C LEU A 369 10.98 29.35 21.08
N LEU A 370 10.70 28.05 20.90
CA LEU A 370 11.46 27.17 20.00
C LEU A 370 11.35 27.62 18.53
N LEU A 371 10.13 27.86 18.04
CA LEU A 371 9.89 28.22 16.64
C LEU A 371 10.46 29.60 16.31
N ARG A 372 10.35 30.58 17.22
CA ARG A 372 10.99 31.90 17.05
C ARG A 372 12.50 31.79 16.95
N ALA A 373 13.13 30.90 17.71
CA ALA A 373 14.56 30.67 17.62
C ALA A 373 14.94 29.93 16.32
N LEU A 374 14.10 29.00 15.87
CA LEU A 374 14.28 28.24 14.63
C LEU A 374 14.15 29.13 13.38
N ASP A 375 13.20 30.07 13.36
CA ASP A 375 13.01 31.03 12.27
C ASP A 375 14.27 31.88 12.02
N LYS A 376 15.03 32.19 13.08
CA LYS A 376 16.30 32.93 12.99
C LYS A 376 17.41 32.12 12.31
N LEU A 377 17.33 30.79 12.28
CA LEU A 377 18.29 29.94 11.57
C LEU A 377 18.14 29.99 10.05
N LYS A 378 17.01 30.53 9.55
CA LYS A 378 16.71 30.61 8.11
C LYS A 378 16.87 29.25 7.41
N ILE A 379 16.29 28.20 8.01
CA ILE A 379 16.28 26.85 7.44
C ILE A 379 15.75 26.91 6.00
N SER A 380 16.49 26.30 5.08
CA SER A 380 16.24 26.36 3.63
C SER A 380 15.11 25.43 3.17
N LYS A 381 14.81 24.40 3.96
CA LYS A 381 13.87 23.32 3.63
C LYS A 381 12.57 23.44 4.45
N PRO A 382 11.42 22.98 3.92
CA PRO A 382 10.17 23.00 4.66
C PRO A 382 10.24 22.16 5.94
N ILE A 383 9.60 22.65 6.99
CA ILE A 383 9.55 22.00 8.32
C ILE A 383 8.12 21.51 8.57
N PHE A 384 8.02 20.24 8.92
CA PHE A 384 6.78 19.58 9.32
C PHE A 384 6.80 19.36 10.84
N LEU A 385 5.82 19.89 11.56
CA LEU A 385 5.73 19.73 13.01
C LEU A 385 4.98 18.45 13.37
N LYS A 386 5.61 17.51 14.09
CA LYS A 386 4.96 16.28 14.53
C LYS A 386 4.26 16.47 15.87
N MET A 387 2.93 16.48 15.80
CA MET A 387 2.05 16.89 16.87
C MET A 387 1.81 15.76 17.89
N PRO A 388 1.63 16.08 19.18
CA PRO A 388 1.23 15.11 20.20
C PRO A 388 -0.18 14.59 19.92
N ILE A 389 -0.44 13.33 20.29
CA ILE A 389 -1.71 12.68 19.96
C ILE A 389 -2.73 12.74 21.11
N ASP A 390 -2.30 12.70 22.38
CA ASP A 390 -3.23 12.59 23.52
C ASP A 390 -3.56 13.95 24.17
N GLN A 391 -3.49 15.04 23.41
CA GLN A 391 -4.01 16.34 23.84
C GLN A 391 -5.54 16.38 23.76
N ASN A 392 -6.15 17.48 24.22
CA ASN A 392 -7.52 17.83 23.85
C ASN A 392 -7.55 18.76 22.61
N GLU A 393 -8.75 19.03 22.09
CA GLU A 393 -8.92 19.88 20.89
C GLU A 393 -8.39 21.30 21.10
N GLN A 394 -8.64 21.89 22.26
CA GLN A 394 -8.24 23.27 22.53
C GLN A 394 -6.72 23.40 22.66
N GLU A 395 -6.06 22.44 23.30
CA GLU A 395 -4.60 22.36 23.35
C GLU A 395 -4.02 22.24 21.94
N THR A 396 -4.56 21.32 21.13
CA THR A 396 -4.13 21.12 19.74
C THR A 396 -4.31 22.39 18.91
N ARG A 397 -5.48 23.04 19.02
CA ARG A 397 -5.78 24.32 18.35
C ARG A 397 -4.77 25.39 18.74
N THR A 398 -4.43 25.49 20.02
CA THR A 398 -3.51 26.52 20.50
C THR A 398 -2.09 26.30 19.93
N LEU A 399 -1.62 25.06 19.84
CA LEU A 399 -0.35 24.75 19.19
C LEU A 399 -0.38 25.06 17.69
N LEU A 400 -1.49 24.80 17.00
CA LEU A 400 -1.66 25.15 15.58
C LEU A 400 -1.66 26.67 15.35
N ILE A 401 -2.29 27.45 16.23
CA ILE A 401 -2.25 28.91 16.18
C ILE A 401 -0.81 29.42 16.30
N VAL A 402 -0.01 28.84 17.20
CA VAL A 402 1.41 29.19 17.32
C VAL A 402 2.15 28.79 16.04
N ALA A 403 2.04 27.53 15.61
CA ALA A 403 2.72 27.04 14.40
C ALA A 403 2.39 27.86 13.15
N ALA A 404 1.15 28.38 13.03
CA ALA A 404 0.70 29.15 11.88
C ALA A 404 1.44 30.49 11.73
N LYS A 405 1.98 31.05 12.83
CA LYS A 405 2.75 32.31 12.85
C LYS A 405 4.20 32.15 12.40
N HIS A 406 4.68 30.92 12.30
CA HIS A 406 6.08 30.59 12.01
C HIS A 406 6.25 29.87 10.67
N LYS A 407 7.50 29.61 10.26
CA LYS A 407 7.85 28.92 9.01
C LYS A 407 7.64 27.40 9.06
N VAL A 408 6.51 26.97 9.62
CA VAL A 408 6.04 25.59 9.60
C VAL A 408 5.22 25.37 8.33
N ALA A 409 5.68 24.47 7.47
CA ALA A 409 5.05 24.15 6.18
C ALA A 409 3.91 23.12 6.33
N GLY A 410 4.01 22.23 7.32
CA GLY A 410 3.03 21.17 7.52
C GLY A 410 2.99 20.66 8.95
N VAL A 411 1.98 19.85 9.23
CA VAL A 411 1.79 19.20 10.52
C VAL A 411 1.53 17.72 10.33
N ILE A 412 2.09 16.90 11.23
CA ILE A 412 1.93 15.45 11.21
C ILE A 412 1.09 15.05 12.42
N PHE A 413 -0.12 14.54 12.17
CA PHE A 413 -1.01 14.06 13.21
C PHE A 413 -0.85 12.57 13.39
N GLY A 414 0.02 12.24 14.34
CA GLY A 414 0.27 10.88 14.78
C GLY A 414 1.57 10.78 15.56
N ASN A 415 1.48 10.22 16.76
CA ASN A 415 2.59 9.69 17.53
C ASN A 415 2.02 8.58 18.45
N LEU A 416 2.71 8.23 19.53
CA LEU A 416 2.29 7.17 20.44
C LEU A 416 1.20 7.65 21.41
N SER A 417 0.16 6.85 21.61
CA SER A 417 -0.81 7.06 22.68
C SER A 417 -0.21 6.64 24.02
N LYS A 418 -0.26 7.56 24.98
CA LYS A 418 0.02 7.45 26.41
C LYS A 418 -1.20 7.07 27.23
N ASN A 419 -2.41 7.25 26.71
CA ASN A 419 -3.66 6.98 27.41
C ASN A 419 -3.79 5.48 27.75
N LYS A 420 -3.36 5.10 28.96
CA LYS A 420 -3.47 3.72 29.49
C LYS A 420 -4.92 3.24 29.67
N GLN A 421 -5.89 4.11 29.46
CA GLN A 421 -7.33 3.84 29.47
C GLN A 421 -7.91 3.75 28.04
N ASN A 422 -7.10 3.83 26.98
CA ASN A 422 -7.56 3.84 25.59
C ASN A 422 -8.46 2.63 25.27
N THR A 423 -9.69 2.91 24.86
CA THR A 423 -10.74 1.90 24.66
C THR A 423 -10.56 1.05 23.40
N ALA A 424 -9.70 1.47 22.47
CA ALA A 424 -9.33 0.65 21.32
C ALA A 424 -8.37 -0.49 21.68
N MET A 425 -7.81 -0.50 22.89
CA MET A 425 -7.08 -1.64 23.44
C MET A 425 -8.05 -2.63 24.11
N THR A 426 -7.84 -3.93 23.92
CA THR A 426 -8.60 -4.96 24.66
C THR A 426 -8.36 -4.82 26.17
N SER A 427 -9.30 -5.30 26.99
CA SER A 427 -9.17 -5.23 28.46
C SER A 427 -7.91 -5.95 28.97
N ALA A 428 -7.58 -7.10 28.37
CA ALA A 428 -6.37 -7.87 28.69
C ALA A 428 -5.09 -7.11 28.31
N ASP A 429 -4.98 -6.63 27.07
CA ASP A 429 -3.81 -5.88 26.61
C ASP A 429 -3.62 -4.59 27.41
N ARG A 430 -4.72 -3.91 27.75
CA ARG A 430 -4.69 -2.68 28.55
C ARG A 430 -4.20 -2.93 29.97
N LYS A 431 -4.63 -4.03 30.61
CA LYS A 431 -4.10 -4.46 31.92
C LYS A 431 -2.61 -4.76 31.83
N HIS A 432 -2.18 -5.46 30.78
CA HIS A 432 -0.76 -5.75 30.56
C HIS A 432 0.07 -4.47 30.32
N TRP A 433 -0.42 -3.56 29.48
CA TRP A 433 0.25 -2.29 29.17
C TRP A 433 0.45 -1.40 30.40
N LYS A 434 -0.44 -1.44 31.40
CA LYS A 434 -0.25 -0.70 32.66
C LYS A 434 0.98 -1.13 33.45
N MET A 435 1.44 -2.38 33.27
CA MET A 435 2.64 -2.91 33.93
C MET A 435 3.93 -2.60 33.15
N LEU A 436 3.81 -2.10 31.91
CA LEU A 436 4.94 -1.86 31.02
C LEU A 436 5.22 -0.37 30.85
N ARG A 437 6.51 -0.04 30.74
CA ARG A 437 6.97 1.29 30.32
C ARG A 437 6.77 1.46 28.82
N GLY A 438 6.51 2.69 28.40
CA GLY A 438 6.28 3.05 27.01
C GLY A 438 4.82 3.16 26.62
N ASN A 439 4.64 3.52 25.36
CA ASN A 439 3.41 4.05 24.79
C ASN A 439 3.07 3.32 23.48
N VAL A 440 1.81 3.36 23.05
CA VAL A 440 1.33 2.47 21.98
C VAL A 440 1.08 3.17 20.65
N SER A 441 1.45 2.50 19.56
CA SER A 441 1.09 2.86 18.19
C SER A 441 0.00 1.92 17.64
N GLY A 442 -0.42 2.10 16.39
CA GLY A 442 -1.38 1.20 15.72
C GLY A 442 -2.82 1.67 15.88
N LYS A 443 -3.78 0.75 15.92
CA LYS A 443 -5.22 1.11 15.99
C LYS A 443 -5.61 2.03 17.16
N PRO A 444 -4.96 1.99 18.35
CA PRO A 444 -5.24 2.94 19.42
C PRO A 444 -5.04 4.43 19.06
N THR A 445 -4.21 4.72 18.05
CA THR A 445 -3.93 6.09 17.59
C THR A 445 -4.93 6.59 16.53
N TRP A 446 -5.74 5.68 15.97
CA TRP A 446 -6.57 5.94 14.79
C TRP A 446 -7.56 7.09 14.98
N LYS A 447 -8.42 6.98 16.00
CA LYS A 447 -9.52 7.94 16.25
C LYS A 447 -9.00 9.35 16.44
N GLN A 448 -7.95 9.48 17.24
CA GLN A 448 -7.43 10.78 17.64
C GLN A 448 -6.62 11.44 16.53
N SER A 449 -5.81 10.67 15.78
CA SER A 449 -5.16 11.15 14.56
C SER A 449 -6.18 11.69 13.55
N ASN A 450 -7.23 10.91 13.26
CA ASN A 450 -8.28 11.30 12.31
C ASN A 450 -9.03 12.56 12.75
N LYS A 451 -9.32 12.66 14.05
CA LYS A 451 -9.96 13.83 14.65
C LYS A 451 -9.14 15.11 14.42
N TYR A 452 -7.83 15.06 14.58
CA TYR A 452 -6.97 16.24 14.40
C TYR A 452 -6.68 16.61 12.96
N ILE A 453 -6.65 15.62 12.06
CA ILE A 453 -6.65 15.88 10.61
C ILE A 453 -7.88 16.71 10.25
N ALA A 454 -9.07 16.25 10.64
CA ALA A 454 -10.32 16.93 10.34
C ALA A 454 -10.42 18.32 11.00
N LEU A 455 -10.03 18.43 12.28
CA LEU A 455 -9.98 19.70 13.02
C LEU A 455 -9.11 20.73 12.28
N THR A 456 -7.90 20.31 11.89
CA THR A 456 -6.93 21.20 11.24
C THR A 456 -7.41 21.61 9.85
N LYS A 457 -7.96 20.67 9.07
CA LYS A 457 -8.51 20.98 7.76
C LYS A 457 -9.66 21.98 7.87
N LYS A 458 -10.54 21.80 8.85
CA LYS A 458 -11.69 22.68 9.12
C LYS A 458 -11.25 24.09 9.51
N GLU A 459 -10.28 24.24 10.39
CA GLU A 459 -9.93 25.54 10.99
C GLU A 459 -8.83 26.30 10.24
N PHE A 460 -7.92 25.59 9.59
CA PHE A 460 -6.74 26.17 8.94
C PHE A 460 -6.73 25.99 7.41
N GLY A 461 -7.73 25.30 6.85
CA GLY A 461 -7.86 25.12 5.40
C GLY A 461 -6.60 24.51 4.77
N ASN A 462 -5.94 25.27 3.90
CA ASN A 462 -4.71 24.86 3.21
C ASN A 462 -3.44 25.51 3.79
N ARG A 463 -3.50 26.11 5.00
CA ARG A 463 -2.33 26.73 5.64
C ARG A 463 -1.20 25.74 5.88
N PHE A 464 -1.53 24.49 6.20
CA PHE A 464 -0.56 23.44 6.44
C PHE A 464 -0.76 22.32 5.43
N VAL A 465 0.35 21.73 4.98
CA VAL A 465 0.31 20.35 4.47
C VAL A 465 0.01 19.43 5.66
N ILE A 466 -1.09 18.68 5.59
CA ILE A 466 -1.52 17.79 6.66
C ILE A 466 -1.07 16.37 6.35
N VAL A 467 -0.23 15.80 7.22
CA VAL A 467 0.20 14.41 7.14
C VAL A 467 -0.58 13.57 8.15
N GLY A 468 -1.34 12.60 7.65
CA GLY A 468 -2.09 11.68 8.49
C GLY A 468 -1.27 10.44 8.88
N THR A 469 -1.00 10.25 10.16
CA THR A 469 -0.15 9.16 10.65
C THR A 469 -0.83 8.38 11.79
N GLY A 470 -0.77 7.04 11.72
CA GLY A 470 -1.24 6.17 12.82
C GLY A 470 -2.58 5.45 12.54
N GLY A 471 -2.59 4.15 12.84
CA GLY A 471 -3.79 3.30 12.72
C GLY A 471 -4.16 2.83 11.31
N ILE A 472 -3.28 2.97 10.32
CA ILE A 472 -3.52 2.55 8.92
C ILE A 472 -3.12 1.08 8.74
N PHE A 473 -4.07 0.21 8.41
CA PHE A 473 -3.89 -1.23 8.18
C PHE A 473 -4.52 -1.68 6.86
N THR A 474 -5.32 -0.85 6.20
CA THR A 474 -5.92 -1.18 4.91
C THR A 474 -5.88 0.02 3.94
N PRO A 475 -6.11 -0.20 2.64
CA PRO A 475 -6.33 0.88 1.68
C PRO A 475 -7.43 1.87 2.10
N GLU A 476 -8.53 1.36 2.66
CA GLU A 476 -9.65 2.16 3.12
C GLU A 476 -9.28 3.05 4.32
N ASP A 477 -8.37 2.59 5.19
CA ASP A 477 -7.84 3.41 6.27
C ASP A 477 -7.03 4.62 5.72
N ALA A 478 -6.20 4.40 4.70
CA ALA A 478 -5.45 5.50 4.09
C ALA A 478 -6.40 6.49 3.37
N ALA A 479 -7.40 5.96 2.64
CA ALA A 479 -8.42 6.75 1.97
C ALA A 479 -9.23 7.60 2.97
N GLU A 480 -9.55 7.07 4.15
CA GLU A 480 -10.26 7.81 5.19
C GLU A 480 -9.45 9.02 5.69
N LYS A 481 -8.15 8.86 5.95
CA LYS A 481 -7.32 10.01 6.34
C LYS A 481 -7.31 11.09 5.27
N ILE A 482 -7.22 10.70 4.01
CA ILE A 482 -7.26 11.63 2.87
C ILE A 482 -8.62 12.34 2.81
N ARG A 483 -9.75 11.61 2.94
CA ARG A 483 -11.10 12.20 2.98
C ARG A 483 -11.27 13.22 4.11
N LEU A 484 -10.66 12.97 5.27
CA LEU A 484 -10.70 13.89 6.41
C LEU A 484 -9.81 15.13 6.20
N GLY A 485 -9.00 15.17 5.15
CA GLY A 485 -8.20 16.33 4.77
C GLY A 485 -6.70 16.15 4.81
N ALA A 486 -6.18 14.93 4.99
CA ALA A 486 -4.74 14.68 4.88
C ALA A 486 -4.28 14.75 3.42
N ASP A 487 -3.21 15.50 3.17
CA ASP A 487 -2.57 15.61 1.85
C ASP A 487 -1.62 14.45 1.59
N LEU A 488 -0.96 13.97 2.65
CA LEU A 488 -0.05 12.83 2.66
C LEU A 488 -0.37 11.89 3.84
N VAL A 489 0.12 10.65 3.77
CA VAL A 489 -0.14 9.62 4.79
C VAL A 489 1.17 8.92 5.17
N GLN A 490 1.38 8.63 6.45
CA GLN A 490 2.49 7.75 6.88
C GLN A 490 2.02 6.56 7.72
N LEU A 491 2.74 5.44 7.61
CA LEU A 491 2.47 4.24 8.39
C LEU A 491 3.73 3.47 8.79
N ILE A 492 3.63 2.75 9.91
CA ILE A 492 4.60 1.73 10.35
C ILE A 492 3.83 0.49 10.81
N THR A 493 2.96 0.64 11.81
CA THR A 493 2.34 -0.50 12.48
C THR A 493 1.51 -1.37 11.54
N GLY A 494 0.77 -0.78 10.59
CA GLY A 494 0.06 -1.55 9.58
C GLY A 494 0.97 -2.50 8.81
N MET A 495 2.12 -2.01 8.35
CA MET A 495 3.12 -2.83 7.64
C MET A 495 3.64 -3.98 8.50
N VAL A 496 3.82 -3.78 9.81
CA VAL A 496 4.26 -4.85 10.73
C VAL A 496 3.21 -5.96 10.90
N PHE A 497 1.92 -5.62 10.77
CA PHE A 497 0.81 -6.55 11.00
C PHE A 497 0.22 -7.16 9.72
N GLU A 498 0.33 -6.45 8.62
CA GLU A 498 -0.30 -6.78 7.35
C GLU A 498 0.75 -7.20 6.32
N GLY A 499 1.97 -6.65 6.41
CA GLY A 499 3.11 -6.95 5.54
C GLY A 499 3.51 -5.76 4.64
N PRO A 500 4.68 -5.85 3.98
CA PRO A 500 5.20 -4.79 3.10
C PRO A 500 4.33 -4.53 1.86
N GLN A 501 3.55 -5.51 1.41
CA GLN A 501 2.65 -5.35 0.27
C GLN A 501 1.49 -4.39 0.55
N LEU A 502 1.19 -4.06 1.81
CA LEU A 502 0.14 -3.10 2.18
C LEU A 502 0.33 -1.75 1.47
N ILE A 503 1.58 -1.31 1.26
CA ILE A 503 1.87 -0.05 0.58
C ILE A 503 1.42 -0.12 -0.89
N GLY A 504 1.75 -1.23 -1.56
CA GLY A 504 1.25 -1.54 -2.88
C GLY A 504 -0.26 -1.56 -2.94
N GLU A 505 -0.92 -2.26 -2.02
CA GLU A 505 -2.39 -2.35 -1.95
C GLU A 505 -3.04 -0.96 -1.82
N ILE A 506 -2.48 -0.08 -0.97
CA ILE A 506 -2.96 1.30 -0.81
C ILE A 506 -2.78 2.11 -2.09
N ASN A 507 -1.62 1.97 -2.76
CA ASN A 507 -1.35 2.66 -4.02
C ASN A 507 -2.23 2.14 -5.16
N LEU A 508 -2.52 0.82 -5.21
CA LEU A 508 -3.42 0.25 -6.21
C LEU A 508 -4.82 0.87 -6.07
N GLU A 509 -5.33 0.89 -4.85
CA GLU A 509 -6.67 1.42 -4.52
C GLU A 509 -6.79 2.91 -4.87
N GLN A 510 -5.74 3.70 -4.64
CA GLN A 510 -5.72 5.12 -5.04
C GLN A 510 -5.81 5.30 -6.55
N CYS A 511 -5.19 4.43 -7.35
CA CYS A 511 -5.28 4.51 -8.81
C CYS A 511 -6.70 4.21 -9.33
N TYR A 512 -7.44 3.32 -8.65
CA TYR A 512 -8.82 3.01 -9.00
C TYR A 512 -9.79 4.15 -8.66
N ASN A 513 -9.58 4.83 -7.52
CA ASN A 513 -10.49 5.85 -6.99
C ASN A 513 -10.29 7.26 -7.57
N THR A 514 -9.27 7.50 -8.41
CA THR A 514 -9.03 8.82 -9.05
C THR A 514 -9.88 9.06 -10.31
N ARG A 515 -11.11 8.53 -10.36
CA ARG A 515 -12.03 8.72 -11.50
C ARG A 515 -12.77 10.05 -11.45
#